data_AF-A0A429ZVX8-F1
#
_entry.id   AF-A0A429ZVX8-F1
#
_cell.length_a   1.000
_cell.length_b   1.000
_cell.length_c   1.000
_cell.angle_alpha   90.00
_cell.angle_beta   90.00
_cell.angle_gamma   90.00
#
_symmetry.space_group_name_H-M   'P 1'
#
loop_
_entity.id
_entity.type
_entity.pdbx_description
1 polymer ?
#
loop_
_entity_poly.entity_id
_entity_poly.type
_entity_poly.pdbx_seq_one_letter_code
_entity_poly.pdbx_strand_id
1 'polypeptide(L)'
;MNWKKGFIGFSVLLLLLGSFGIYKLNDMQEIKKENKQISNKLKALDSAHEKSKKELQNKESDIEKINKELEKSKKELAVSQEITVNNDQAEYNHLEQEVNAKYHEGADMGMTHAEAYGIPYVDEQLPGDHIANITDEEANENVRKRDEFAASFEAEHGRQPTSGEIQSQWAKEQGYE
;
A
#
# COMPACT_ATOMS: atom_id res chain seq x y z
N MET A 1 -25.80 96.68 27.79
CA MET A 1 -24.68 95.87 28.34
C MET A 1 -24.99 94.38 28.19
N ASN A 2 -24.96 93.81 26.96
CA ASN A 2 -25.27 92.38 26.72
C ASN A 2 -24.42 91.70 25.63
N TRP A 3 -23.58 92.45 24.90
CA TRP A 3 -22.82 91.91 23.77
C TRP A 3 -21.72 90.90 24.16
N LYS A 4 -21.15 91.06 25.37
CA LYS A 4 -20.10 90.15 25.88
C LYS A 4 -20.62 88.73 26.18
N LYS A 5 -21.89 88.56 26.54
CA LYS A 5 -22.47 87.23 26.83
C LYS A 5 -22.76 86.43 25.55
N GLY A 6 -23.16 87.11 24.47
CA GLY A 6 -23.37 86.47 23.16
C GLY A 6 -22.06 85.98 22.51
N PHE A 7 -20.97 86.74 22.67
CA PHE A 7 -19.67 86.40 22.10
C PHE A 7 -19.03 85.16 22.75
N ILE A 8 -19.17 85.01 24.07
CA ILE A 8 -18.68 83.84 24.82
C ILE A 8 -19.46 82.58 24.42
N GLY A 9 -20.79 82.66 24.32
CA GLY A 9 -21.62 81.52 23.87
C GLY A 9 -21.29 81.06 22.45
N PHE A 10 -21.06 82.00 21.54
CA PHE A 10 -20.66 81.70 20.16
C PHE A 10 -19.27 81.06 20.06
N SER A 11 -18.31 81.52 20.87
CA SER A 11 -16.96 80.95 20.93
C SER A 11 -16.95 79.52 21.47
N VAL A 12 -17.74 79.22 22.50
CA VAL A 12 -17.89 77.85 23.04
C VAL A 12 -18.58 76.93 22.03
N LEU A 13 -19.60 77.42 21.31
CA LEU A 13 -20.27 76.66 20.27
C LEU A 13 -19.31 76.30 19.12
N LEU A 14 -18.45 77.22 18.70
CA LEU A 14 -17.42 76.97 17.67
C LEU A 14 -16.36 75.96 18.14
N LEU A 15 -15.94 76.01 19.40
CA LEU A 15 -15.02 75.01 19.97
C LEU A 15 -15.66 73.62 20.02
N LEU A 16 -16.94 73.52 20.41
CA LEU A 16 -17.67 72.24 20.42
C LEU A 16 -17.90 71.69 19.01
N LEU A 17 -18.26 72.52 18.04
CA LEU A 17 -18.39 72.12 16.64
C LEU A 17 -17.05 71.73 16.00
N GLY A 18 -15.99 72.49 16.29
CA GLY A 18 -14.64 72.21 15.78
C GLY A 18 -14.07 70.90 16.32
N SER A 19 -14.21 70.67 17.63
CA SER A 19 -13.79 69.40 18.25
C SER A 19 -14.59 68.21 17.71
N PHE A 20 -15.92 68.30 17.64
CA PHE A 20 -16.77 67.25 17.07
C PHE A 20 -16.41 66.90 15.62
N GLY A 21 -16.11 67.92 14.80
CA GLY A 21 -15.67 67.73 13.42
C GLY A 21 -14.33 67.00 13.29
N ILE A 22 -13.36 67.32 14.16
CA ILE A 22 -12.03 66.68 14.17
C ILE A 22 -12.14 65.20 14.60
N TYR A 23 -12.93 64.88 15.63
CA TYR A 23 -13.15 63.50 16.06
C TYR A 23 -13.77 62.65 14.94
N LYS A 24 -14.85 63.12 14.32
CA LYS A 24 -15.48 62.45 13.17
C LYS A 24 -14.53 62.24 12.00
N LEU A 25 -13.62 63.16 11.75
CA LEU A 25 -12.66 63.05 10.65
C LEU A 25 -11.63 61.94 10.93
N ASN A 26 -11.17 61.84 12.18
CA ASN A 26 -10.20 60.84 12.60
C ASN A 26 -10.79 59.42 12.49
N ASP A 27 -11.99 59.20 13.02
CA ASP A 27 -12.70 57.92 12.91
C ASP A 27 -12.90 57.50 11.45
N MET A 28 -13.23 58.46 10.58
CA MET A 28 -13.44 58.19 9.15
C MET A 28 -12.15 57.78 8.43
N GLN A 29 -11.01 58.36 8.82
CA GLN A 29 -9.70 57.96 8.27
C GLN A 29 -9.31 56.56 8.74
N GLU A 30 -9.57 56.24 10.01
CA GLU A 30 -9.32 54.92 10.59
C GLU A 30 -10.16 53.85 9.90
N ILE A 31 -11.48 54.07 9.77
CA ILE A 31 -12.40 53.17 9.04
C ILE A 31 -11.92 52.98 7.59
N LYS A 32 -11.45 54.04 6.92
CA LYS A 32 -10.94 53.94 5.54
C LYS A 32 -9.68 53.08 5.47
N LYS A 33 -8.79 53.18 6.46
CA LYS A 33 -7.58 52.36 6.54
C LYS A 33 -7.92 50.90 6.80
N GLU A 34 -8.83 50.63 7.72
CA GLU A 34 -9.33 49.29 8.02
C GLU A 34 -10.00 48.64 6.80
N ASN A 35 -10.89 49.36 6.12
CA ASN A 35 -11.52 48.88 4.89
C ASN A 35 -10.51 48.56 3.79
N LYS A 36 -9.45 49.37 3.65
CA LYS A 36 -8.36 49.08 2.71
C LYS A 36 -7.59 47.81 3.11
N GLN A 37 -7.32 47.61 4.39
CA GLN A 37 -6.66 46.41 4.89
C GLN A 37 -7.52 45.16 4.70
N ILE A 38 -8.83 45.24 5.00
CA ILE A 38 -9.79 44.15 4.79
C ILE A 38 -9.85 43.80 3.30
N SER A 39 -9.95 44.78 2.42
CA SER A 39 -9.96 44.56 0.96
C SER A 39 -8.70 43.84 0.49
N ASN A 40 -7.53 44.23 0.99
CA ASN A 40 -6.28 43.56 0.64
C ASN A 40 -6.22 42.12 1.17
N LYS A 41 -6.69 41.87 2.40
CA LYS A 41 -6.77 40.53 2.98
C LYS A 41 -7.71 39.62 2.18
N LEU A 42 -8.86 40.14 1.74
CA LEU A 42 -9.80 39.41 0.88
C LEU A 42 -9.14 39.02 -0.45
N LYS A 43 -8.47 39.96 -1.13
CA LYS A 43 -7.74 39.66 -2.38
C LYS A 43 -6.65 38.60 -2.19
N ALA A 44 -5.92 38.67 -1.08
CA ALA A 44 -4.89 37.68 -0.78
C ALA A 44 -5.51 36.30 -0.49
N LEU A 45 -6.65 36.26 0.22
CA LEU A 45 -7.38 35.04 0.50
C LEU A 45 -7.94 34.41 -0.77
N ASP A 46 -8.54 35.21 -1.66
CA ASP A 46 -9.05 34.74 -2.95
C ASP A 46 -7.93 34.14 -3.81
N SER A 47 -6.77 34.80 -3.85
CA SER A 47 -5.61 34.29 -4.57
C SER A 47 -5.08 32.98 -3.97
N ALA A 48 -5.03 32.86 -2.65
CA ALA A 48 -4.62 31.63 -1.98
C ALA A 48 -5.62 30.50 -2.22
N HIS A 49 -6.92 30.81 -2.20
CA HIS A 49 -7.99 29.86 -2.49
C HIS A 49 -7.89 29.32 -3.92
N GLU A 50 -7.73 30.21 -4.91
CA GLU A 50 -7.56 29.79 -6.32
C GLU A 50 -6.31 28.94 -6.53
N LYS A 51 -5.20 29.26 -5.84
CA LYS A 51 -3.99 28.44 -5.88
C LYS A 51 -4.23 27.04 -5.30
N SER A 52 -4.85 26.96 -4.13
CA SER A 52 -5.18 25.69 -3.46
C SER A 52 -6.12 24.84 -4.31
N LYS A 53 -7.13 25.45 -4.93
CA LYS A 53 -8.06 24.78 -5.83
C LYS A 53 -7.36 24.16 -7.04
N LYS A 54 -6.44 24.88 -7.68
CA LYS A 54 -5.64 24.34 -8.79
C LYS A 54 -4.74 23.19 -8.34
N GLU A 55 -4.15 23.30 -7.16
CA GLU A 55 -3.31 22.23 -6.61
C GLU A 55 -4.12 20.96 -6.33
N LEU A 56 -5.33 21.10 -5.79
CA LEU A 56 -6.26 19.98 -5.61
C LEU A 56 -6.65 19.32 -6.94
N GLN A 57 -7.02 20.11 -7.95
CA GLN A 57 -7.35 19.57 -9.27
C GLN A 57 -6.19 18.80 -9.91
N ASN A 58 -4.95 19.29 -9.74
CA ASN A 58 -3.76 18.59 -10.24
C ASN A 58 -3.57 17.26 -9.49
N LYS A 59 -3.69 17.26 -8.16
CA LYS A 59 -3.59 16.05 -7.34
C LYS A 59 -4.66 15.02 -7.70
N GLU A 60 -5.90 15.45 -7.95
CA GLU A 60 -6.98 14.57 -8.41
C GLU A 60 -6.65 13.93 -9.76
N SER A 61 -6.12 14.72 -10.71
CA SER A 61 -5.69 14.19 -12.02
C SER A 61 -4.57 13.17 -11.90
N ASP A 62 -3.59 13.40 -11.00
CA ASP A 62 -2.49 12.47 -10.79
C ASP A 62 -2.96 11.17 -10.12
N ILE A 63 -3.88 11.26 -9.16
CA ILE A 63 -4.53 10.07 -8.57
C ILE A 63 -5.25 9.26 -9.65
N GLU A 64 -5.96 9.91 -10.57
CA GLU A 64 -6.67 9.21 -11.66
C GLU A 64 -5.68 8.46 -12.58
N LYS A 65 -4.53 9.05 -12.89
CA LYS A 65 -3.48 8.39 -13.69
C LYS A 65 -2.90 7.19 -12.96
N ILE A 66 -2.53 7.35 -11.68
CA ILE A 66 -1.98 6.27 -10.86
C ILE A 66 -2.97 5.11 -10.78
N ASN A 67 -4.27 5.39 -10.59
CA ASN A 67 -5.28 4.35 -10.55
C ASN A 67 -5.41 3.61 -11.89
N LYS A 68 -5.32 4.31 -13.02
CA LYS A 68 -5.32 3.66 -14.35
C LYS A 68 -4.10 2.76 -14.54
N GLU A 69 -2.92 3.20 -14.12
CA GLU A 69 -1.69 2.41 -14.18
C GLU A 69 -1.76 1.18 -13.26
N LEU A 70 -2.28 1.35 -12.05
CA LEU A 70 -2.49 0.26 -11.10
C LEU A 70 -3.44 -0.81 -11.67
N GLU A 71 -4.57 -0.40 -12.25
CA GLU A 71 -5.51 -1.33 -12.87
C GLU A 71 -4.91 -2.04 -14.09
N LYS A 72 -4.07 -1.35 -14.86
CA LYS A 72 -3.33 -1.98 -15.95
C LYS A 72 -2.35 -3.02 -15.43
N SER A 73 -1.55 -2.69 -14.41
CA SER A 73 -0.57 -3.60 -13.82
C SER A 73 -1.23 -4.83 -13.19
N LYS A 74 -2.38 -4.66 -12.52
CA LYS A 74 -3.17 -5.79 -12.00
C LYS A 74 -3.63 -6.74 -13.10
N LYS A 75 -4.08 -6.21 -14.24
CA LYS A 75 -4.49 -7.03 -15.40
C LYS A 75 -3.30 -7.78 -15.99
N GLU A 76 -2.17 -7.12 -16.16
CA GLU A 76 -0.94 -7.75 -16.66
C GLU A 76 -0.48 -8.88 -15.73
N LEU A 77 -0.54 -8.66 -14.41
CA LEU A 77 -0.22 -9.68 -13.41
C LEU A 77 -1.18 -10.88 -13.48
N ALA A 78 -2.49 -10.62 -13.57
CA ALA A 78 -3.49 -11.68 -13.67
C ALA A 78 -3.29 -12.53 -14.94
N VAL A 79 -3.00 -11.91 -16.08
CA VAL A 79 -2.68 -12.63 -17.33
C VAL A 79 -1.40 -13.44 -17.17
N SER A 80 -0.35 -12.87 -16.57
CA SER A 80 0.90 -13.59 -16.34
C SER A 80 0.68 -14.82 -15.45
N GLN A 81 -0.09 -14.70 -14.37
CA GLN A 81 -0.41 -15.81 -13.48
C GLN A 81 -1.21 -16.89 -14.19
N GLU A 82 -2.21 -16.51 -15.00
CA GLU A 82 -3.00 -17.44 -15.80
C GLU A 82 -2.12 -18.21 -16.80
N ILE A 83 -1.18 -17.54 -17.47
CA ILE A 83 -0.24 -18.20 -18.38
C ILE A 83 0.65 -19.20 -17.63
N THR A 84 1.19 -18.82 -16.47
CA THR A 84 2.02 -19.73 -15.65
C THR A 84 1.24 -20.96 -15.22
N VAL A 85 0.04 -20.78 -14.66
CA VAL A 85 -0.81 -21.91 -14.23
C VAL A 85 -1.16 -22.82 -15.40
N ASN A 86 -1.49 -22.25 -16.57
CA ASN A 86 -1.81 -23.05 -17.76
C ASN A 86 -0.60 -23.82 -18.28
N ASN A 87 0.60 -23.24 -18.23
CA ASN A 87 1.83 -23.92 -18.63
C ASN A 87 2.19 -25.04 -17.65
N ASP A 88 2.14 -24.78 -16.36
CA ASP A 88 2.41 -25.78 -15.32
C ASP A 88 1.42 -26.95 -15.42
N GLN A 89 0.14 -26.65 -15.70
CA GLN A 89 -0.88 -27.68 -15.95
C GLN A 89 -0.60 -28.48 -17.23
N ALA A 90 -0.15 -27.83 -18.30
CA ALA A 90 0.19 -28.52 -19.54
C ALA A 90 1.41 -29.44 -19.36
N GLU A 91 2.42 -29.00 -18.61
CA GLU A 91 3.58 -29.80 -18.26
C GLU A 91 3.18 -31.01 -17.39
N TYR A 92 2.35 -30.80 -16.36
CA TYR A 92 1.80 -31.90 -15.55
C TYR A 92 1.07 -32.94 -16.40
N ASN A 93 0.16 -32.50 -17.29
CA ASN A 93 -0.59 -33.40 -18.16
C ASN A 93 0.33 -34.19 -19.11
N HIS A 94 1.41 -33.56 -19.60
CA HIS A 94 2.39 -34.23 -20.45
C HIS A 94 3.17 -35.31 -19.68
N LEU A 95 3.64 -35.01 -18.46
CA LEU A 95 4.31 -35.99 -17.61
C LEU A 95 3.38 -37.16 -17.27
N GLU A 96 2.11 -36.89 -16.96
CA GLU A 96 1.13 -37.94 -16.67
C GLU A 96 0.92 -38.87 -17.87
N GLN A 97 0.87 -38.32 -19.09
CA GLN A 97 0.79 -39.12 -20.31
C GLN A 97 2.06 -39.96 -20.53
N GLU A 98 3.24 -39.41 -20.29
CA GLU A 98 4.51 -40.15 -20.44
C GLU A 98 4.61 -41.31 -19.44
N VAL A 99 4.23 -41.08 -18.18
CA VAL A 99 4.18 -42.11 -17.13
C VAL A 99 3.21 -43.22 -17.51
N ASN A 100 2.00 -42.87 -17.95
CA ASN A 100 1.00 -43.84 -18.37
C ASN A 100 1.44 -44.64 -19.61
N ALA A 101 2.11 -44.00 -20.56
CA ALA A 101 2.65 -44.67 -21.75
C ALA A 101 3.73 -45.70 -21.37
N LYS A 102 4.69 -45.33 -20.51
CA LYS A 102 5.73 -46.25 -20.01
C LYS A 102 5.13 -47.43 -19.24
N TYR A 103 4.08 -47.17 -18.46
CA TYR A 103 3.38 -48.23 -17.74
C TYR A 103 2.72 -49.23 -18.70
N HIS A 104 2.03 -48.75 -19.74
CA HIS A 104 1.40 -49.63 -20.73
C HIS A 104 2.43 -50.41 -21.56
N GLU A 105 3.54 -49.79 -21.95
CA GLU A 105 4.65 -50.48 -22.63
C GLU A 105 5.27 -51.58 -21.75
N GLY A 106 5.49 -51.31 -20.46
CA GLY A 106 5.99 -52.30 -19.51
C GLY A 106 5.01 -53.46 -19.28
N ALA A 107 3.71 -53.15 -19.17
CA ALA A 107 2.67 -54.17 -18.99
C ALA A 107 2.54 -55.09 -20.22
N ASP A 108 2.62 -54.55 -21.44
CA ASP A 108 2.60 -55.34 -22.69
C ASP A 108 3.85 -56.21 -22.85
N MET A 109 4.98 -55.78 -22.27
CA MET A 109 6.21 -56.58 -22.19
C MET A 109 6.22 -57.60 -21.03
N GLY A 110 5.12 -57.71 -20.27
CA GLY A 110 5.00 -58.64 -19.14
C GLY A 110 5.85 -58.25 -17.93
N MET A 111 6.31 -57.00 -17.85
CA MET A 111 7.08 -56.46 -16.73
C MET A 111 6.16 -56.14 -15.55
N THR A 112 6.67 -56.32 -14.33
CA THR A 112 6.00 -55.87 -13.11
C THR A 112 6.05 -54.35 -12.98
N HIS A 113 5.16 -53.75 -12.16
CA HIS A 113 5.06 -52.29 -12.00
C HIS A 113 6.41 -51.63 -11.65
N ALA A 114 7.28 -52.31 -10.87
CA ALA A 114 8.60 -51.83 -10.49
C ALA A 114 9.61 -51.83 -11.66
N GLU A 115 9.55 -52.84 -12.52
CA GLU A 115 10.46 -53.00 -13.66
C GLU A 115 10.18 -51.98 -14.78
N ALA A 116 8.91 -51.68 -15.02
CA ALA A 116 8.48 -50.71 -16.03
C ALA A 116 9.00 -49.27 -15.76
N TYR A 117 9.22 -48.91 -14.48
CA TYR A 117 9.76 -47.61 -14.07
C TYR A 117 11.28 -47.60 -13.88
N GLY A 118 11.99 -48.69 -14.19
CA GLY A 118 13.43 -48.79 -13.98
C GLY A 118 13.83 -48.66 -12.51
N ILE A 119 12.92 -48.98 -11.59
CA ILE A 119 13.24 -49.06 -10.16
C ILE A 119 14.03 -50.36 -10.00
N PRO A 120 15.32 -50.31 -9.62
CA PRO A 120 16.10 -51.53 -9.46
C PRO A 120 15.38 -52.45 -8.48
N TYR A 121 15.22 -53.72 -8.86
CA TYR A 121 14.81 -54.78 -7.95
C TYR A 121 15.87 -54.86 -6.86
N VAL A 122 15.64 -54.16 -5.75
CA VAL A 122 16.46 -54.32 -4.56
C VAL A 122 15.96 -55.60 -3.92
N ASP A 123 16.71 -56.69 -4.11
CA ASP A 123 16.57 -57.93 -3.32
C ASP A 123 17.17 -57.71 -1.91
N GLU A 124 16.92 -56.53 -1.34
CA GLU A 124 16.99 -56.33 0.09
C GLU A 124 15.62 -56.77 0.59
N GLN A 125 15.63 -57.80 1.44
CA GLN A 125 14.67 -57.83 2.53
C GLN A 125 14.47 -56.39 3.00
N LEU A 126 13.30 -55.81 2.72
CA LEU A 126 12.91 -54.55 3.33
C LEU A 126 13.31 -54.69 4.80
N PRO A 127 14.22 -53.86 5.35
CA PRO A 127 14.25 -53.70 6.78
C PRO A 127 12.87 -53.14 7.10
N GLY A 128 11.96 -54.04 7.48
CA GLY A 128 10.88 -53.67 8.37
C GLY A 128 11.54 -52.86 9.50
N ASP A 129 11.02 -51.67 9.72
CA ASP A 129 11.36 -50.78 10.84
C ASP A 129 12.34 -49.64 10.61
N HIS A 130 12.41 -49.01 9.43
CA HIS A 130 12.95 -47.64 9.34
C HIS A 130 12.08 -46.68 8.49
N ILE A 131 10.75 -46.66 8.73
CA ILE A 131 10.12 -45.34 8.80
C ILE A 131 10.84 -44.71 9.99
N ALA A 132 11.67 -43.69 9.76
CA ALA A 132 12.16 -42.88 10.88
C ALA A 132 10.90 -42.47 11.64
N ASN A 133 10.68 -43.09 12.80
CA ASN A 133 9.71 -42.64 13.76
C ASN A 133 10.21 -41.25 14.15
N ILE A 134 9.83 -40.25 13.36
CA ILE A 134 9.85 -38.86 13.78
C ILE A 134 9.02 -38.93 15.04
N THR A 135 9.69 -38.87 16.18
CA THR A 135 9.00 -38.84 17.46
C THR A 135 8.01 -37.67 17.41
N ASP A 136 6.88 -37.76 18.12
CA ASP A 136 5.94 -36.64 18.17
C ASP A 136 6.64 -35.32 18.55
N GLU A 137 7.77 -35.39 19.27
CA GLU A 137 8.68 -34.29 19.57
C GLU A 137 9.41 -33.69 18.36
N GLU A 138 9.99 -34.49 17.47
CA GLU A 138 10.64 -33.97 16.26
C GLU A 138 9.65 -33.38 15.25
N ALA A 139 8.45 -33.97 15.14
CA ALA A 139 7.38 -33.43 14.32
C ALA A 139 6.89 -32.07 14.86
N ASN A 140 6.77 -31.96 16.17
CA ASN A 140 6.37 -30.73 16.85
C ASN A 140 7.45 -29.65 16.77
N GLU A 141 8.72 -30.02 16.85
CA GLU A 141 9.85 -29.09 16.69
C GLU A 141 9.93 -28.52 15.26
N ASN A 142 9.66 -29.34 14.24
CA ASN A 142 9.62 -28.87 12.85
C ASN A 142 8.46 -27.90 12.59
N VAL A 143 7.30 -28.14 13.20
CA VAL A 143 6.16 -27.21 13.15
C VAL A 143 6.51 -25.91 13.87
N ARG A 144 7.13 -25.98 15.06
CA ARG A 144 7.54 -24.80 15.84
C ARG A 144 8.53 -23.93 15.06
N LYS A 145 9.56 -24.52 14.45
CA LYS A 145 10.55 -23.78 13.64
C LYS A 145 9.92 -23.10 12.43
N ARG A 146 8.99 -23.77 11.76
CA ARG A 146 8.24 -23.19 10.64
C ARG A 146 7.42 -21.99 11.09
N ASP A 147 6.72 -22.11 12.23
CA ASP A 147 5.87 -21.04 12.76
C ASP A 147 6.71 -19.86 13.29
N GLU A 148 7.89 -20.12 13.88
CA GLU A 148 8.88 -19.11 14.27
C GLU A 148 9.45 -18.36 13.07
N PHE A 149 9.80 -19.08 11.99
CA PHE A 149 10.22 -18.46 10.74
C PHE A 149 9.11 -17.58 10.17
N ALA A 150 7.87 -18.08 10.09
CA ALA A 150 6.74 -17.31 9.59
C ALA A 150 6.47 -16.03 10.40
N ALA A 151 6.55 -16.11 11.72
CA ALA A 151 6.39 -14.96 12.60
C ALA A 151 7.51 -13.92 12.41
N SER A 152 8.76 -14.36 12.31
CA SER A 152 9.90 -13.47 12.07
C SER A 152 9.82 -12.79 10.69
N PHE A 153 9.45 -13.55 9.67
CA PHE A 153 9.30 -13.07 8.31
C PHE A 153 8.17 -12.03 8.18
N GLU A 154 7.04 -12.27 8.85
CA GLU A 154 5.92 -11.32 8.90
C GLU A 154 6.29 -10.03 9.64
N ALA A 155 7.05 -10.12 10.73
CA ALA A 155 7.55 -8.95 11.46
C ALA A 155 8.51 -8.10 10.62
N GLU A 156 9.33 -8.73 9.78
CA GLU A 156 10.32 -8.04 8.94
C GLU A 156 9.71 -7.48 7.63
N HIS A 157 8.84 -8.25 6.98
CA HIS A 157 8.36 -7.94 5.63
C HIS A 157 6.89 -7.49 5.58
N GLY A 158 6.15 -7.56 6.69
CA GLY A 158 4.74 -7.19 6.76
C GLY A 158 3.82 -8.09 5.93
N ARG A 159 4.29 -9.29 5.57
CA ARG A 159 3.53 -10.32 4.83
C ARG A 159 3.94 -11.72 5.27
N GLN A 160 3.07 -12.70 5.01
CA GLN A 160 3.39 -14.11 5.20
C GLN A 160 4.45 -14.59 4.17
N PRO A 161 5.33 -15.53 4.56
CA PRO A 161 6.28 -16.14 3.63
C PRO A 161 5.57 -17.03 2.60
N THR A 162 6.11 -17.07 1.38
CA THR A 162 5.66 -17.97 0.32
C THR A 162 6.19 -19.39 0.52
N SER A 163 5.59 -20.37 -0.15
CA SER A 163 6.05 -21.77 -0.11
C SER A 163 7.52 -21.92 -0.55
N GLY A 164 7.96 -21.14 -1.54
CA GLY A 164 9.36 -21.13 -2.00
C GLY A 164 10.34 -20.56 -0.97
N GLU A 165 9.92 -19.53 -0.21
CA GLU A 165 10.75 -18.94 0.87
C GLU A 165 10.91 -19.90 2.04
N ILE A 166 9.85 -20.64 2.39
CA ILE A 166 9.88 -21.69 3.42
C ILE A 166 10.80 -22.83 3.00
N GLN A 167 10.70 -23.29 1.74
CA GLN A 167 11.54 -24.37 1.22
C GLN A 167 13.01 -23.96 1.12
N SER A 168 13.31 -22.72 0.72
CA SER A 168 14.68 -22.21 0.67
C SER A 168 15.31 -22.11 2.07
N GLN A 169 14.55 -21.70 3.08
CA GLN A 169 15.01 -21.69 4.47
C GLN A 169 15.29 -23.12 4.97
N TRP A 170 14.42 -24.07 4.66
CA TRP A 170 14.63 -25.48 5.00
C TRP A 170 15.87 -26.08 4.32
N ALA A 171 16.09 -25.79 3.04
CA ALA A 171 17.28 -26.26 2.32
C ALA A 171 18.58 -25.75 2.97
N LYS A 172 18.61 -24.46 3.35
CA LYS A 172 19.74 -23.86 4.07
C LYS A 172 20.02 -24.51 5.41
N GLU A 173 18.98 -24.82 6.19
CA GLU A 173 19.13 -25.48 7.49
C GLU A 173 19.67 -26.91 7.38
N GLN A 174 19.44 -27.56 6.24
CA GLN A 174 19.97 -28.87 5.90
C GLN A 174 21.35 -28.82 5.20
N GLY A 175 21.93 -27.62 5.03
CA GLY A 175 23.25 -27.42 4.42
C GLY A 175 23.26 -27.51 2.89
N TYR A 176 22.10 -27.43 2.24
CA TYR A 176 22.00 -27.29 0.79
C TYR A 176 22.00 -25.79 0.45
N GLU A 177 23.08 -25.33 -0.19
CA GLU A 177 23.19 -23.98 -0.79
C GLU A 177 22.76 -23.98 -2.26
#